data_AF-A0A2V5PUH7-F1
#
_entry.id   AF-A0A2V5PUH7-F1
#
_cell.length_a   1.000
_cell.length_b   1.000
_cell.length_c   1.000
_cell.angle_alpha   90.00
_cell.angle_beta   90.00
_cell.angle_gamma   90.00
#
_symmetry.space_group_name_H-M   'P 1'
#
loop_
_entity.id
_entity.type
_entity.pdbx_description
1 polymer ?
#
loop_
_entity_poly.entity_id
_entity_poly.type
_entity_poly.pdbx_seq_one_letter_code
_entity_poly.pdbx_strand_id
1 'polypeptide(L)'
;MELIDFILNLAGLLLWVGWLSVRFDPVAKSLPATLAGTIRRAEPRGRSGWHFVAALVGLLLFRGLLYWQIGPAIDWTPSLGLGATAIFLRSDFLGRALLFSVLSFALALAVFYLWLLFLSLVNCRAAEATPLQRLVRLHLGRIDAWSWPLKLVLPFLLGTLVWLALMPLLTGWKIIPPAHSLAHRLEQAGTIGLGMYLRWKFLIGGLLVLYLLGSYVFLGNHPFWNFIAVTGRNALGPLCRLPLRVGKIDLAPVVAIALVFLAAGLAERGLTALYQRLPL
;
A
#
# COMPACT_ATOMS: atom_id res chain seq x y z
N MET A 1 3.64 -7.82 -19.99
CA MET A 1 3.21 -6.46 -19.58
C MET A 1 3.11 -6.30 -18.07
N GLU A 2 2.69 -7.32 -17.31
CA GLU A 2 2.63 -7.26 -15.83
C GLU A 2 3.92 -6.79 -15.14
N LEU A 3 5.10 -7.28 -15.57
CA LEU A 3 6.38 -6.83 -15.00
C LEU A 3 6.64 -5.33 -15.29
N ILE A 4 6.30 -4.87 -16.50
CA ILE A 4 6.44 -3.47 -16.90
C ILE A 4 5.48 -2.62 -16.07
N ASP A 5 4.24 -3.08 -15.88
CA ASP A 5 3.24 -2.45 -15.02
C ASP A 5 3.76 -2.26 -13.59
N PHE A 6 4.36 -3.32 -13.04
CA PHE A 6 4.97 -3.30 -11.71
C PHE A 6 6.14 -2.31 -11.61
N ILE A 7 7.07 -2.33 -12.58
CA ILE A 7 8.22 -1.41 -12.60
C ILE A 7 7.76 0.04 -12.71
N LEU A 8 6.78 0.34 -13.58
CA LEU A 8 6.24 1.69 -13.73
C LEU A 8 5.48 2.15 -12.49
N ASN A 9 4.73 1.25 -11.83
CA ASN A 9 4.10 1.53 -10.54
C ASN A 9 5.16 1.84 -9.47
N LEU A 10 6.25 1.08 -9.42
CA LEU A 10 7.34 1.30 -8.47
C LEU A 10 8.03 2.65 -8.73
N ALA A 11 8.32 2.98 -9.98
CA ALA A 11 8.87 4.27 -10.37
C ALA A 11 7.93 5.44 -9.97
N GLY A 12 6.63 5.30 -10.22
CA GLY A 12 5.63 6.28 -9.79
C GLY A 12 5.58 6.43 -8.27
N LEU A 13 5.73 5.33 -7.52
CA LEU A 13 5.74 5.34 -6.07
C LEU A 13 6.99 6.05 -5.54
N LEU A 14 8.15 5.84 -6.15
CA LEU A 14 9.38 6.57 -5.83
C LEU A 14 9.24 8.08 -6.09
N LEU A 15 8.63 8.47 -7.21
CA LEU A 15 8.33 9.88 -7.50
C LEU A 15 7.37 10.48 -6.46
N TRP A 16 6.35 9.73 -6.06
CA TRP A 16 5.40 10.15 -5.03
C TRP A 16 6.06 10.34 -3.67
N VAL A 17 6.86 9.36 -3.23
CA VAL A 17 7.63 9.43 -1.98
C VAL A 17 8.63 10.59 -2.03
N GLY A 18 9.36 10.74 -3.13
CA GLY A 18 10.31 11.84 -3.32
C GLY A 18 9.65 13.22 -3.23
N TRP A 19 8.48 13.39 -3.85
CA TRP A 19 7.68 14.61 -3.70
C TRP A 19 7.28 14.89 -2.25
N LEU A 20 6.83 13.86 -1.53
CA LEU A 20 6.42 13.99 -0.14
C LEU A 20 7.61 14.36 0.75
N SER A 21 8.77 13.72 0.56
CA SER A 21 9.99 13.98 1.32
C SER A 21 10.44 15.43 1.19
N VAL A 22 10.38 16.02 -0.01
CA VAL A 22 10.75 17.43 -0.24
C VAL A 22 9.82 18.40 0.51
N ARG A 23 8.54 18.04 0.73
CA ARG A 23 7.58 18.87 1.49
C ARG A 23 7.84 18.89 2.99
N PHE A 24 8.51 17.86 3.52
CA PHE A 24 8.72 17.67 4.96
C PHE A 24 10.17 17.92 5.40
N ASP A 25 11.01 18.50 4.53
CA ASP A 25 12.37 18.87 4.88
C ASP A 25 12.37 19.93 6.01
N PRO A 26 12.85 19.57 7.23
CA PRO A 26 12.84 20.48 8.37
C PRO A 26 13.79 21.66 8.19
N VAL A 27 14.76 21.58 7.27
CA VAL A 27 15.70 22.67 6.97
C VAL A 27 14.97 23.88 6.37
N ALA A 28 13.90 23.66 5.60
CA ALA A 28 13.09 24.73 5.04
C ALA A 28 12.16 25.42 6.06
N LYS A 29 11.97 24.84 7.25
CA LYS A 29 11.01 25.31 8.27
C LYS A 29 11.67 25.69 9.61
N SER A 30 12.98 25.87 9.67
CA SER A 30 13.62 26.39 10.89
C SER A 30 13.17 27.83 11.13
N LEU A 31 12.19 28.03 12.01
CA LEU A 31 11.89 29.33 12.59
C LEU A 31 13.13 29.77 13.40
N PRO A 32 13.76 30.90 13.04
CA PRO A 32 15.00 31.33 13.70
C PRO A 32 14.69 31.78 15.13
N ALA A 33 15.21 31.06 16.11
CA ALA A 33 15.03 31.37 17.53
C ALA A 33 16.23 32.12 18.16
N THR A 34 17.30 32.42 17.41
CA THR A 34 18.50 33.05 17.97
C THR A 34 19.18 34.04 17.00
N LEU A 35 19.78 35.10 17.55
CA LEU A 35 20.53 36.16 16.84
C LEU A 35 21.71 35.63 16.00
N ALA A 36 22.28 34.48 16.35
CA ALA A 36 23.29 33.80 15.53
C ALA A 36 22.70 33.14 14.26
N GLY A 37 21.37 32.90 14.22
CA GLY A 37 20.63 32.44 13.04
C GLY A 37 20.31 33.53 12.01
N THR A 38 20.64 34.80 12.31
CA THR A 38 20.43 35.95 11.40
C THR A 38 21.51 36.06 10.32
N ILE A 39 22.61 35.32 10.43
CA ILE A 39 23.60 35.20 9.35
C ILE A 39 23.04 34.22 8.33
N ARG A 40 22.19 34.75 7.46
CA ARG A 40 21.52 34.08 6.36
C ARG A 40 22.56 33.40 5.46
N ARG A 41 22.74 32.09 5.63
CA ARG A 41 23.36 31.24 4.61
C ARG A 41 22.52 31.40 3.35
N ALA A 42 23.15 31.77 2.23
CA ALA A 42 22.51 31.75 0.92
C ALA A 42 22.29 30.29 0.51
N GLU A 43 21.30 29.63 1.12
CA GLU A 43 20.88 28.32 0.68
C GLU A 43 20.28 28.46 -0.72
N PRO A 44 20.63 27.54 -1.64
CA PRO A 44 20.04 27.54 -2.97
C PRO A 44 18.53 27.40 -2.81
N ARG A 45 17.77 28.31 -3.44
CA ARG A 45 16.30 28.27 -3.51
C ARG A 45 15.85 26.82 -3.67
N GLY A 46 15.22 26.28 -2.62
CA GLY A 46 14.77 24.88 -2.58
C GLY A 46 14.05 24.55 -3.88
N ARG A 47 14.57 23.57 -4.63
CA ARG A 47 13.96 23.11 -5.88
C ARG A 47 12.50 22.78 -5.59
N SER A 48 11.59 23.51 -6.24
CA SER A 48 10.16 23.28 -6.14
C SER A 48 9.87 21.81 -6.41
N GLY A 49 9.27 21.10 -5.44
CA GLY A 49 8.91 19.69 -5.57
C GLY A 49 7.92 19.40 -6.70
N TRP A 50 7.43 20.43 -7.41
CA TRP A 50 6.51 20.28 -8.53
C TRP A 50 7.05 19.40 -9.66
N HIS A 51 8.37 19.36 -9.88
CA HIS A 51 8.96 18.48 -10.90
C HIS A 51 8.65 16.99 -10.67
N PHE A 52 8.54 16.54 -9.42
CA PHE A 52 8.16 15.15 -9.12
C PHE A 52 6.71 14.86 -9.52
N VAL A 53 5.80 15.82 -9.30
CA VAL A 53 4.40 15.70 -9.71
C VAL A 53 4.27 15.75 -11.23
N ALA A 54 4.99 16.67 -11.88
CA ALA A 54 5.01 16.75 -13.34
C ALA A 54 5.56 15.46 -13.96
N ALA A 55 6.64 14.90 -13.41
CA ALA A 55 7.20 13.63 -13.83
C ALA A 55 6.22 12.47 -13.59
N LEU A 56 5.50 12.47 -12.47
CA LEU A 56 4.47 11.46 -12.18
C LEU A 56 3.32 11.52 -13.18
N VAL A 57 2.81 12.72 -13.48
CA VAL A 57 1.76 12.90 -14.49
C VAL A 57 2.25 12.45 -15.87
N GLY A 58 3.46 12.86 -16.27
CA GLY A 58 4.07 12.42 -17.52
C GLY A 58 4.23 10.90 -17.60
N LEU A 59 4.67 10.26 -16.50
CA LEU A 59 4.80 8.81 -16.39
C LEU A 59 3.45 8.10 -16.57
N LEU A 60 2.38 8.60 -15.94
CA LEU A 60 1.04 8.01 -16.04
C LEU A 60 0.45 8.13 -17.45
N LEU A 61 0.66 9.26 -18.12
CA LEU A 61 0.24 9.48 -19.51
C LEU A 61 1.03 8.59 -20.47
N PHE A 62 2.35 8.58 -20.36
CA PHE A 62 3.23 7.73 -21.14
C PHE A 62 2.87 6.26 -21.00
N ARG A 63 2.63 5.80 -19.77
CA ARG A 63 2.18 4.44 -19.49
C ARG A 63 0.84 4.11 -20.17
N GLY A 64 -0.14 5.02 -20.12
CA GLY A 64 -1.40 4.83 -20.82
C GLY A 64 -1.23 4.71 -22.34
N LEU A 65 -0.33 5.51 -22.93
CA LEU A 65 0.03 5.43 -24.35
C LEU A 65 0.70 4.09 -24.70
N LEU A 66 1.65 3.63 -23.88
CA LEU A 66 2.28 2.32 -24.05
C LEU A 66 1.26 1.18 -24.04
N TYR A 67 0.28 1.24 -23.14
CA TYR A 67 -0.76 0.22 -23.03
C TYR A 67 -1.70 0.23 -24.21
N TRP A 68 -2.03 1.41 -24.73
CA TRP A 68 -2.85 1.54 -25.93
C TRP A 68 -2.11 1.07 -27.19
N GLN A 69 -0.83 1.39 -27.33
CA GLN A 69 -0.08 1.07 -28.55
C GLN A 69 0.41 -0.38 -28.61
N ILE A 70 0.89 -0.92 -27.48
CA ILE A 70 1.49 -2.27 -27.44
C ILE A 70 0.47 -3.30 -26.97
N GLY A 71 -0.46 -2.95 -26.08
CA GLY A 71 -1.41 -3.87 -25.48
C GLY A 71 -2.24 -4.67 -26.49
N PRO A 72 -2.88 -4.03 -27.49
CA PRO A 72 -3.62 -4.73 -28.53
C PRO A 72 -2.75 -5.63 -29.42
N ALA A 73 -1.47 -5.28 -29.62
CA ALA A 73 -0.56 -6.04 -30.49
C ALA A 73 -0.13 -7.39 -29.89
N ILE A 74 -0.35 -7.59 -28.59
CA ILE A 74 0.03 -8.82 -27.86
C ILE A 74 -1.17 -9.46 -27.14
N ASP A 75 -2.40 -9.08 -27.52
CA ASP A 75 -3.65 -9.54 -26.89
C ASP A 75 -3.66 -9.45 -25.36
N TRP A 76 -3.01 -8.43 -24.80
CA TRP A 76 -2.93 -8.28 -23.34
C TRP A 76 -4.19 -7.60 -22.79
N THR A 77 -4.92 -8.31 -21.93
CA THR A 77 -6.10 -7.79 -21.23
C THR A 77 -5.74 -7.31 -19.81
N PRO A 78 -5.62 -6.00 -19.58
CA PRO A 78 -5.28 -5.48 -18.26
C PRO A 78 -6.33 -5.86 -17.21
N SER A 79 -5.87 -6.40 -16.07
CA SER A 79 -6.74 -6.83 -14.97
C SER A 79 -6.36 -6.14 -13.65
N LEU A 80 -7.36 -5.68 -12.91
CA LEU A 80 -7.20 -5.08 -11.58
C LEU A 80 -7.75 -6.00 -10.52
N GLY A 81 -6.87 -6.73 -9.83
CA GLY A 81 -7.26 -7.54 -8.68
C GLY A 81 -7.65 -6.67 -7.48
N LEU A 82 -8.89 -6.72 -7.05
CA LEU A 82 -9.41 -6.03 -5.86
C LEU A 82 -9.55 -6.97 -4.67
N GLY A 83 -8.96 -8.17 -4.75
CA GLY A 83 -9.06 -9.23 -3.76
C GLY A 83 -10.26 -10.13 -4.02
N ALA A 84 -11.48 -9.60 -3.92
CA ALA A 84 -12.69 -10.38 -4.17
C ALA A 84 -13.00 -10.57 -5.67
N THR A 85 -12.65 -9.59 -6.50
CA THR A 85 -12.92 -9.55 -7.94
C THR A 85 -11.76 -8.99 -8.72
N ALA A 86 -11.68 -9.34 -10.01
CA ALA A 86 -10.79 -8.70 -10.95
C ALA A 86 -11.62 -7.90 -11.96
N ILE A 87 -11.31 -6.61 -12.13
CA ILE A 87 -11.89 -5.82 -13.22
C ILE A 87 -10.99 -5.98 -14.44
N PHE A 88 -11.56 -6.43 -15.56
CA PHE A 88 -10.87 -6.48 -16.83
C PHE A 88 -11.17 -5.23 -17.64
N LEU A 89 -10.13 -4.52 -18.06
CA LEU A 89 -10.24 -3.35 -18.92
C LEU A 89 -9.74 -3.71 -20.31
N ARG A 90 -10.40 -3.18 -21.34
CA ARG A 90 -9.94 -3.33 -22.73
C ARG A 90 -8.93 -2.24 -23.06
N SER A 91 -7.76 -2.61 -23.58
CA SER A 91 -6.68 -1.69 -23.97
C SER A 91 -6.91 -0.99 -25.32
N ASP A 92 -7.86 -1.47 -26.14
CA ASP A 92 -8.12 -0.96 -27.50
C ASP A 92 -8.49 0.54 -27.53
N PHE A 93 -9.07 1.04 -26.44
CA PHE A 93 -9.48 2.42 -26.29
C PHE A 93 -8.51 3.18 -25.40
N LEU A 94 -7.92 4.27 -25.92
CA LEU A 94 -7.00 5.13 -25.19
C LEU A 94 -7.55 5.57 -23.83
N GLY A 95 -8.83 5.96 -23.76
CA GLY A 95 -9.48 6.37 -22.51
C GLY A 95 -9.47 5.26 -21.45
N ARG A 96 -9.74 4.00 -21.84
CA ARG A 96 -9.73 2.85 -20.92
C ARG A 96 -8.32 2.45 -20.52
N ALA A 97 -7.35 2.55 -21.43
CA ALA A 97 -5.93 2.33 -21.14
C ALA A 97 -5.38 3.38 -20.14
N LEU A 98 -5.77 4.65 -20.29
CA LEU A 98 -5.44 5.71 -19.34
C LEU A 98 -6.11 5.51 -17.98
N LEU A 99 -7.40 5.15 -17.97
CA LEU A 99 -8.12 4.84 -16.72
C LEU A 99 -7.46 3.67 -15.98
N PHE A 100 -7.04 2.62 -16.71
CA PHE A 100 -6.27 1.52 -16.13
C PHE A 100 -4.93 1.98 -15.55
N SER A 101 -4.17 2.82 -16.27
CA SER A 101 -2.89 3.38 -15.80
C SER A 101 -3.06 4.12 -14.46
N VAL A 102 -4.06 5.00 -14.37
CA VAL A 102 -4.36 5.76 -13.14
C VAL A 102 -4.84 4.84 -12.03
N LEU A 103 -5.75 3.91 -12.32
CA LEU A 103 -6.36 3.05 -11.31
C LEU A 103 -5.38 1.99 -10.77
N SER A 104 -4.51 1.44 -11.62
CA SER A 104 -3.42 0.54 -11.22
C SER A 104 -2.42 1.27 -10.31
N PHE A 105 -2.02 2.49 -10.67
CA PHE A 105 -1.16 3.30 -9.81
C PHE A 105 -1.85 3.67 -8.49
N ALA A 106 -3.12 4.09 -8.52
CA ALA A 106 -3.88 4.40 -7.33
C ALA A 106 -4.02 3.19 -6.39
N LEU A 107 -4.23 1.99 -6.95
CA LEU A 107 -4.24 0.75 -6.18
C LEU A 107 -2.88 0.45 -5.56
N ALA A 108 -1.78 0.60 -6.32
CA ALA A 108 -0.43 0.43 -5.81
C ALA A 108 -0.12 1.42 -4.67
N LEU A 109 -0.54 2.67 -4.82
CA LEU A 109 -0.42 3.71 -3.81
C LEU A 109 -1.25 3.38 -2.56
N ALA A 110 -2.48 2.91 -2.73
CA ALA A 110 -3.34 2.48 -1.64
C ALA A 110 -2.73 1.30 -0.87
N VAL A 111 -2.17 0.31 -1.58
CA VAL A 111 -1.44 -0.82 -0.97
C VAL A 111 -0.23 -0.33 -0.19
N PHE A 112 0.53 0.62 -0.72
CA PHE A 112 1.66 1.23 -0.03
C PHE A 112 1.25 1.92 1.28
N TYR A 113 0.21 2.77 1.25
CA TYR A 113 -0.29 3.42 2.47
C TYR A 113 -0.89 2.42 3.46
N LEU A 114 -1.55 1.38 2.96
CA LEU A 114 -2.06 0.28 3.77
C LEU A 114 -0.92 -0.47 4.49
N TRP A 115 0.24 -0.61 3.83
CA TRP A 115 1.45 -1.17 4.44
C TRP A 115 2.04 -0.27 5.51
N LEU A 116 2.13 1.04 5.25
CA LEU A 116 2.57 2.01 6.25
C LEU A 116 1.66 1.99 7.48
N LEU A 117 0.35 1.93 7.27
CA LEU A 117 -0.63 1.86 8.34
C LEU A 117 -0.44 0.62 9.22
N PHE A 118 -0.18 -0.54 8.60
CA PHE A 118 0.16 -1.77 9.33
C PHE A 118 1.44 -1.60 10.17
N LEU A 119 2.50 -1.04 9.59
CA LEU A 119 3.76 -0.79 10.30
C LEU A 119 3.56 0.15 11.51
N SER A 120 2.71 1.16 11.37
CA SER A 120 2.33 2.06 12.47
C SER A 120 1.52 1.32 13.55
N LEU A 121 0.60 0.43 13.16
CA LEU A 121 -0.21 -0.36 14.09
C LEU A 121 0.65 -1.31 14.93
N VAL A 122 1.59 -2.02 14.29
CA VAL A 122 2.49 -2.97 14.97
C VAL A 122 3.50 -2.26 15.86
N ASN A 123 4.05 -1.13 15.41
CA ASN A 123 5.06 -0.38 16.15
C ASN A 123 4.50 0.76 17.02
N CYS A 124 3.19 0.75 17.31
CA CYS A 124 2.56 1.76 18.16
C CYS A 124 3.12 1.81 19.59
N ARG A 125 3.69 0.70 20.07
CA ARG A 125 4.29 0.56 21.42
C ARG A 125 5.81 0.79 21.46
N ALA A 126 6.46 0.99 20.31
CA ALA A 126 7.91 1.21 20.27
C ALA A 126 8.24 2.64 20.71
N ALA A 127 8.87 2.77 21.87
CA ALA A 127 9.26 4.06 22.47
C ALA A 127 10.39 4.77 21.71
N GLU A 128 11.30 4.00 21.08
CA GLU A 128 12.40 4.55 20.29
C GLU A 128 12.07 4.51 18.79
N ALA A 129 11.78 5.68 18.22
CA ALA A 129 11.50 5.81 16.80
C ALA A 129 12.80 5.69 15.98
N THR A 130 13.09 4.47 15.52
CA THR A 130 14.06 4.18 14.45
C THR A 130 13.84 5.10 13.23
N PRO A 131 14.87 5.40 12.42
CA PRO A 131 14.74 6.32 11.29
C PRO A 131 13.66 5.91 10.29
N LEU A 132 13.46 4.61 10.08
CA LEU A 132 12.39 4.08 9.23
C LEU A 132 11.01 4.32 9.85
N GLN A 133 10.86 4.14 11.15
CA GLN A 133 9.61 4.47 11.83
C GLN A 133 9.29 5.96 11.74
N ARG A 134 10.30 6.84 11.83
CA ARG A 134 10.09 8.28 11.58
C ARG A 134 9.58 8.53 10.16
N LEU A 135 10.14 7.87 9.16
CA LEU A 135 9.68 7.97 7.77
C LEU A 135 8.22 7.51 7.61
N VAL A 136 7.84 6.41 8.27
CA VAL A 136 6.45 5.91 8.32
C VAL A 136 5.52 6.96 8.94
N ARG A 137 5.91 7.55 10.07
CA ARG A 137 5.12 8.61 10.74
C ARG A 137 5.01 9.88 9.89
N LEU A 138 6.07 10.26 9.19
CA LEU A 138 6.04 11.41 8.27
C LEU A 138 5.05 11.20 7.12
N HIS A 139 4.99 9.99 6.55
CA HIS A 139 4.08 9.68 5.45
C HIS A 139 2.61 9.55 5.90
N LEU A 140 2.36 9.01 7.10
CA LEU A 140 1.02 8.93 7.68
C LEU A 140 0.53 10.27 8.26
N GLY A 141 1.46 11.15 8.65
CA GLY A 141 1.15 12.45 9.25
C GLY A 141 0.23 12.31 10.46
N ARG A 142 -0.91 13.02 10.42
CA ARG A 142 -1.89 13.06 11.53
C ARG A 142 -2.60 11.71 11.76
N ILE A 143 -2.63 10.83 10.76
CA ILE A 143 -3.23 9.49 10.87
C ILE A 143 -2.44 8.63 11.86
N ASP A 144 -1.14 8.89 12.06
CA ASP A 144 -0.34 8.16 13.04
C ASP A 144 -0.76 8.44 14.49
N ALA A 145 -1.33 9.62 14.78
CA ALA A 145 -1.80 9.98 16.12
C ALA A 145 -3.15 9.34 16.50
N TRP A 146 -3.82 8.68 15.55
CA TRP A 146 -5.14 8.09 15.79
C TRP A 146 -5.05 6.82 16.65
N SER A 147 -6.13 6.53 17.37
CA SER A 147 -6.27 5.30 18.15
C SER A 147 -6.19 4.07 17.24
N TRP A 148 -5.68 2.96 17.78
CA TRP A 148 -5.51 1.72 17.02
C TRP A 148 -6.80 1.20 16.36
N PRO A 149 -8.02 1.32 16.94
CA PRO A 149 -9.24 0.83 16.28
C PRO A 149 -9.58 1.68 15.06
N LEU A 150 -9.38 3.00 15.15
CA LEU A 150 -9.68 3.91 14.05
C LEU A 150 -8.74 3.67 12.86
N LYS A 151 -7.46 3.40 13.13
CA LYS A 151 -6.50 2.96 12.10
C LYS A 151 -6.93 1.65 11.45
N LEU A 152 -7.43 0.69 12.24
CA LEU A 152 -7.85 -0.60 11.72
C LEU A 152 -9.07 -0.47 10.80
N VAL A 153 -10.05 0.37 11.14
CA VAL A 153 -11.29 0.57 10.37
C VAL A 153 -11.08 1.46 9.14
N LEU A 154 -10.05 2.31 9.13
CA LEU A 154 -9.79 3.27 8.07
C LEU A 154 -9.65 2.65 6.66
N PRO A 155 -8.85 1.57 6.45
CA PRO A 155 -8.78 0.91 5.14
C PRO A 155 -10.13 0.44 4.61
N PHE A 156 -10.98 -0.12 5.49
CA PHE A 156 -12.31 -0.56 5.10
C PHE A 156 -13.16 0.62 4.61
N LEU A 157 -13.25 1.68 5.41
CA LEU A 157 -14.05 2.86 5.08
C LEU A 157 -13.55 3.56 3.81
N LEU A 158 -12.22 3.67 3.63
CA LEU A 158 -11.67 4.26 2.42
C LEU A 158 -11.93 3.37 1.20
N GLY A 159 -11.76 2.06 1.32
CA GLY A 159 -12.05 1.11 0.25
C GLY A 159 -13.51 1.15 -0.18
N THR A 160 -14.44 1.17 0.79
CA THR A 160 -15.88 1.26 0.49
C THR A 160 -16.25 2.59 -0.17
N LEU A 161 -15.78 3.72 0.37
CA LEU A 161 -16.06 5.06 -0.18
C LEU A 161 -15.48 5.25 -1.58
N VAL A 162 -14.23 4.84 -1.80
CA VAL A 162 -13.58 4.93 -3.12
C VAL A 162 -14.33 4.06 -4.12
N TRP A 163 -14.76 2.85 -3.74
CA TRP A 163 -15.55 2.00 -4.61
C TRP A 163 -16.89 2.64 -4.98
N LEU A 164 -17.63 3.19 -4.01
CA LEU A 164 -18.89 3.89 -4.27
C LEU A 164 -18.72 5.09 -5.20
N ALA A 165 -17.63 5.84 -5.07
CA ALA A 165 -17.31 6.97 -5.94
C ALA A 165 -16.90 6.51 -7.36
N LEU A 166 -16.25 5.35 -7.47
CA LEU A 166 -15.77 4.81 -8.75
C LEU A 166 -16.88 4.10 -9.54
N MET A 167 -17.89 3.52 -8.86
CA MET A 167 -19.01 2.84 -9.50
C MET A 167 -19.70 3.65 -10.62
N PRO A 168 -20.12 4.92 -10.44
CA PRO A 168 -20.79 5.67 -11.51
C PRO A 168 -19.91 5.87 -12.75
N LEU A 169 -18.59 5.99 -12.56
CA LEU A 169 -17.64 6.09 -13.67
C LEU A 169 -17.53 4.76 -14.43
N LEU A 170 -17.45 3.64 -13.70
CA LEU A 170 -17.33 2.29 -14.28
C LEU A 170 -18.61 1.83 -14.99
N THR A 171 -19.80 2.16 -14.45
CA THR A 171 -21.07 1.86 -15.10
C THR A 171 -21.31 2.74 -16.32
N GLY A 172 -20.97 4.03 -16.24
CA GLY A 172 -21.04 4.96 -17.37
C GLY A 172 -20.20 4.50 -18.56
N TRP A 173 -19.04 3.88 -18.29
CA TRP A 173 -18.12 3.39 -19.33
C TRP A 173 -18.40 1.94 -19.76
N LYS A 174 -19.51 1.33 -19.28
CA LYS A 174 -19.93 -0.05 -19.54
C LYS A 174 -18.85 -1.09 -19.21
N ILE A 175 -18.06 -0.84 -18.16
CA ILE A 175 -17.01 -1.76 -17.67
C ILE A 175 -17.63 -2.79 -16.71
N ILE A 176 -18.61 -2.36 -15.91
CA ILE A 176 -19.34 -3.21 -14.95
C ILE A 176 -20.85 -3.08 -15.21
N PRO A 177 -21.64 -4.17 -15.13
CA PRO A 177 -23.10 -4.09 -15.22
C PRO A 177 -23.67 -3.16 -14.14
N PRO A 178 -24.75 -2.40 -14.46
CA PRO A 178 -25.38 -1.51 -13.49
C PRO A 178 -26.02 -2.31 -12.35
N ALA A 179 -25.75 -1.91 -11.10
CA ALA A 179 -26.35 -2.55 -9.94
C ALA A 179 -27.86 -2.25 -9.84
N HIS A 180 -28.66 -3.29 -9.61
CA HIS A 180 -30.14 -3.19 -9.54
C HIS A 180 -30.65 -2.35 -8.34
N SER A 181 -29.90 -2.24 -7.23
CA SER A 181 -30.34 -1.51 -6.03
C SER A 181 -29.19 -0.85 -5.25
N LEU A 182 -29.49 0.19 -4.46
CA LEU A 182 -28.53 0.90 -3.60
C LEU A 182 -27.96 0.00 -2.51
N ALA A 183 -28.76 -0.92 -1.96
CA ALA A 183 -28.29 -1.89 -0.98
C ALA A 183 -27.18 -2.79 -1.56
N HIS A 184 -27.33 -3.20 -2.82
CA HIS A 184 -26.36 -4.03 -3.52
C HIS A 184 -25.05 -3.28 -3.78
N ARG A 185 -25.13 -1.97 -4.07
CA ARG A 185 -23.92 -1.13 -4.20
C ARG A 185 -23.13 -1.07 -2.91
N LEU A 186 -23.82 -0.97 -1.76
CA LEU A 186 -23.18 -0.96 -0.45
C LEU A 186 -22.56 -2.32 -0.10
N GLU A 187 -23.23 -3.43 -0.43
CA GLU A 187 -22.70 -4.79 -0.22
C GLU A 187 -21.45 -5.06 -1.06
N GLN A 188 -21.47 -4.67 -2.34
CA GLN A 188 -20.29 -4.76 -3.22
C GLN A 188 -19.14 -3.89 -2.69
N ALA A 189 -19.42 -2.65 -2.29
CA ALA A 189 -18.44 -1.75 -1.71
C ALA A 189 -17.83 -2.33 -0.43
N GLY A 190 -18.66 -2.88 0.47
CA GLY A 190 -18.23 -3.54 1.70
C GLY A 190 -17.31 -4.73 1.42
N THR A 191 -17.67 -5.59 0.47
CA THR A 191 -16.88 -6.76 0.09
C THR A 191 -15.49 -6.36 -0.44
N ILE A 192 -15.43 -5.29 -1.24
CA ILE A 192 -14.16 -4.77 -1.79
C ILE A 192 -13.32 -4.06 -0.72
N GLY A 193 -13.97 -3.33 0.19
CA GLY A 193 -13.31 -2.75 1.37
C GLY A 193 -12.69 -3.83 2.26
N LEU A 194 -13.37 -4.96 2.47
CA LEU A 194 -12.82 -6.13 3.15
C LEU A 194 -11.64 -6.75 2.38
N GLY A 195 -11.72 -6.79 1.05
CA GLY A 195 -10.65 -7.26 0.17
C GLY A 195 -9.33 -6.49 0.34
N MET A 196 -9.35 -5.23 0.79
CA MET A 196 -8.12 -4.48 1.06
C MET A 196 -7.25 -5.15 2.12
N TYR A 197 -7.84 -5.71 3.19
CA TYR A 197 -7.07 -6.34 4.27
C TYR A 197 -6.26 -7.55 3.81
N LEU A 198 -6.72 -8.26 2.76
CA LEU A 198 -5.97 -9.38 2.18
C LEU A 198 -4.59 -8.96 1.68
N ARG A 199 -4.39 -7.68 1.33
CA ARG A 199 -3.10 -7.15 0.86
C ARG A 199 -2.03 -7.08 1.96
N TRP A 200 -2.41 -7.17 3.24
CA TRP A 200 -1.45 -7.28 4.35
C TRP A 200 -0.67 -8.58 4.35
N LYS A 201 -1.19 -9.67 3.74
CA LYS A 201 -0.51 -10.99 3.73
C LYS A 201 0.90 -10.92 3.15
N PHE A 202 1.10 -10.13 2.09
CA PHE A 202 2.39 -9.96 1.44
C PHE A 202 3.40 -9.21 2.30
N LEU A 203 2.96 -8.14 2.97
CA LEU A 203 3.83 -7.37 3.86
C LEU A 203 4.20 -8.19 5.10
N ILE A 204 3.22 -8.82 5.74
CA ILE A 204 3.44 -9.64 6.94
C ILE A 204 4.37 -10.81 6.60
N GLY A 205 4.09 -11.53 5.52
CA GLY A 205 4.94 -12.62 5.04
C GLY A 205 6.37 -12.15 4.77
N GLY A 206 6.55 -11.05 4.03
CA GLY A 206 7.86 -10.49 3.75
C GLY A 206 8.62 -10.07 5.02
N LEU A 207 7.96 -9.37 5.95
CA LEU A 207 8.56 -8.97 7.23
C LEU A 207 9.00 -10.17 8.06
N LEU A 208 8.18 -11.21 8.13
CA LEU A 208 8.50 -12.42 8.90
C LEU A 208 9.64 -13.23 8.26
N VAL A 209 9.71 -13.29 6.93
CA VAL A 209 10.85 -13.90 6.23
C VAL A 209 12.13 -13.11 6.49
N LEU A 210 12.09 -11.78 6.40
CA LEU A 210 13.25 -10.94 6.71
C LEU A 210 13.65 -11.06 8.19
N TYR A 211 12.69 -11.16 9.11
CA TYR A 211 12.93 -11.41 10.52
C TYR A 211 13.62 -12.76 10.75
N LEU A 212 13.16 -13.81 10.06
CA LEU A 212 13.78 -15.13 10.09
C LEU A 212 15.23 -15.05 9.61
N LEU A 213 15.47 -14.45 8.45
CA LEU A 213 16.81 -14.27 7.90
C LEU A 213 17.72 -13.50 8.85
N GLY A 214 17.25 -12.38 9.42
CA GLY A 214 18.00 -11.58 10.39
C GLY A 214 18.26 -12.27 11.73
N SER A 215 17.47 -13.31 12.07
CA SER A 215 17.67 -14.10 13.28
C SER A 215 18.72 -15.20 13.13
N TYR A 216 18.88 -15.76 11.92
CA TYR A 216 19.86 -16.83 11.63
C TYR A 216 21.15 -16.31 10.99
N VAL A 217 21.10 -15.21 10.26
CA VAL A 217 22.24 -14.59 9.60
C VAL A 217 22.49 -13.25 10.27
N PHE A 218 23.68 -13.05 10.85
CA PHE A 218 24.05 -11.76 11.40
C PHE A 218 24.39 -10.79 10.26
N LEU A 219 23.48 -9.86 9.97
CA LEU A 219 23.64 -8.85 8.91
C LEU A 219 24.18 -7.49 9.42
N GLY A 220 24.75 -7.47 10.63
CA GLY A 220 25.32 -6.26 11.25
C GLY A 220 24.29 -5.34 11.91
N ASN A 221 24.79 -4.30 12.59
CA ASN A 221 23.97 -3.33 13.34
C ASN A 221 23.46 -2.19 12.44
N HIS A 222 22.72 -2.54 11.38
CA HIS A 222 22.12 -1.54 10.50
C HIS A 222 20.70 -1.15 10.99
N PRO A 223 20.30 0.14 10.94
CA PRO A 223 18.98 0.58 11.41
C PRO A 223 17.79 -0.16 10.79
N PHE A 224 17.94 -0.65 9.55
CA PHE A 224 16.93 -1.47 8.87
C PHE A 224 16.70 -2.82 9.56
N TRP A 225 17.76 -3.54 9.91
CA TRP A 225 17.66 -4.84 10.58
C TRP A 225 17.11 -4.70 11.98
N ASN A 226 17.49 -3.63 12.70
CA ASN A 226 16.90 -3.30 14.00
C ASN A 226 15.39 -3.01 13.89
N PHE A 227 14.96 -2.27 12.87
CA PHE A 227 13.54 -2.01 12.62
C PHE A 227 12.77 -3.31 12.33
N ILE A 228 13.31 -4.19 11.50
CA ILE A 228 12.70 -5.50 11.20
C ILE A 228 12.65 -6.38 12.45
N ALA A 229 13.72 -6.41 13.24
CA ALA A 229 13.77 -7.18 14.48
C ALA A 229 12.68 -6.75 15.47
N VAL A 230 12.52 -5.44 15.68
CA VAL A 230 11.47 -4.87 16.54
C VAL A 230 10.08 -5.14 15.97
N THR A 231 9.88 -4.86 14.68
CA THR A 231 8.58 -5.05 14.01
C THR A 231 8.16 -6.51 13.99
N GLY A 232 9.08 -7.43 13.69
CA GLY A 232 8.86 -8.87 13.69
C GLY A 232 8.50 -9.41 15.07
N ARG A 233 9.21 -8.98 16.13
CA ARG A 233 8.86 -9.33 17.51
C ARG A 233 7.48 -8.83 17.93
N ASN A 234 7.13 -7.59 17.55
CA ASN A 234 5.81 -7.03 17.85
C ASN A 234 4.70 -7.77 17.09
N ALA A 235 4.92 -8.12 15.82
CA ALA A 235 3.99 -8.89 15.00
C ALA A 235 3.82 -10.33 15.53
N LEU A 236 4.89 -10.94 16.06
CA LEU A 236 4.87 -12.27 16.67
C LEU A 236 4.40 -12.27 18.13
N GLY A 237 4.26 -11.11 18.77
CA GLY A 237 3.79 -10.95 20.16
C GLY A 237 2.60 -11.83 20.56
N PRO A 238 1.50 -11.93 19.78
CA PRO A 238 0.39 -12.83 20.13
C PRO A 238 0.75 -14.31 20.05
N LEU A 239 1.65 -14.71 19.14
CA LEU A 239 2.09 -16.09 18.92
C LEU A 239 3.20 -16.54 19.87
N CYS A 240 3.97 -15.59 20.42
CA CYS A 240 4.98 -15.87 21.46
C CYS A 240 4.40 -16.45 22.76
N ARG A 241 3.07 -16.44 22.92
CA ARG A 241 2.37 -17.12 24.03
C ARG A 241 2.33 -18.64 23.87
N LEU A 242 2.55 -19.15 22.66
CA LEU A 242 2.62 -20.58 22.38
C LEU A 242 4.09 -21.03 22.47
N PRO A 243 4.40 -22.15 23.15
CA PRO A 243 5.75 -22.67 23.26
C PRO A 243 6.19 -23.35 21.95
N LEU A 244 6.42 -22.56 20.88
CA LEU A 244 6.78 -23.04 19.54
C LEU A 244 8.31 -23.12 19.32
N ARG A 245 9.08 -23.28 20.39
CA ARG A 245 10.55 -23.40 20.32
C ARG A 245 10.95 -24.86 20.36
N VAL A 246 11.62 -25.33 19.30
CA VAL A 246 12.19 -26.67 19.22
C VAL A 246 13.71 -26.53 19.40
N GLY A 247 14.18 -26.73 20.63
CA GLY A 247 15.59 -26.55 20.98
C GLY A 247 16.06 -25.10 20.80
N LYS A 248 17.04 -24.88 19.92
CA LYS A 248 17.58 -23.54 19.57
C LYS A 248 16.86 -22.87 18.39
N ILE A 249 15.97 -23.58 17.71
CA ILE A 249 15.27 -23.11 16.51
C ILE A 249 13.92 -22.52 16.92
N ASP A 250 13.70 -21.24 16.58
CA ASP A 250 12.42 -20.58 16.75
C ASP A 250 11.56 -20.80 15.51
N LEU A 251 10.49 -21.62 15.64
CA LEU A 251 9.55 -21.91 14.55
C LEU A 251 8.37 -20.92 14.52
N ALA A 252 8.26 -20.00 15.48
CA ALA A 252 7.17 -19.04 15.54
C ALA A 252 7.02 -18.21 14.24
N PRO A 253 8.09 -17.72 13.58
CA PRO A 253 7.95 -16.98 12.33
C PRO A 253 7.38 -17.84 11.18
N VAL A 254 7.78 -19.11 11.10
CA VAL A 254 7.32 -20.03 10.05
C VAL A 254 5.84 -20.36 10.22
N VAL A 255 5.43 -20.68 11.46
CA VAL A 255 4.02 -20.93 11.80
C VAL A 255 3.18 -19.68 11.56
N ALA A 256 3.68 -18.49 11.91
CA ALA A 256 3.00 -17.23 11.67
C ALA A 256 2.79 -16.97 10.17
N ILE A 257 3.81 -17.20 9.33
CA ILE A 257 3.67 -17.11 7.87
C ILE A 257 2.58 -18.07 7.39
N ALA A 258 2.64 -19.34 7.78
CA ALA A 258 1.65 -20.34 7.38
C ALA A 258 0.23 -19.92 7.77
N LEU A 259 0.02 -19.48 9.02
CA LEU A 259 -1.28 -19.01 9.51
C LEU A 259 -1.79 -17.80 8.74
N VAL A 260 -0.94 -16.81 8.46
CA VAL A 260 -1.33 -15.60 7.72
C VAL A 260 -1.77 -15.94 6.30
N PHE A 261 -1.02 -16.81 5.59
CA PHE A 261 -1.38 -17.23 4.24
C PHE A 261 -2.60 -18.14 4.21
N LEU A 262 -2.76 -19.03 5.19
CA LEU A 262 -3.96 -19.87 5.33
C LEU A 262 -5.21 -19.01 5.61
N ALA A 263 -5.14 -18.11 6.60
CA ALA A 263 -6.24 -17.21 6.94
C ALA A 263 -6.61 -16.32 5.75
N ALA A 264 -5.61 -15.77 5.05
CA ALA A 264 -5.86 -14.96 3.87
C ALA A 264 -6.45 -15.78 2.71
N GLY A 265 -6.00 -17.01 2.49
CA GLY A 265 -6.57 -17.90 1.47
C GLY A 265 -8.02 -18.29 1.77
N LEU A 266 -8.34 -18.57 3.04
CA LEU A 266 -9.71 -18.83 3.49
C LEU A 266 -10.60 -17.59 3.34
N ALA A 267 -10.09 -16.42 3.74
CA ALA A 267 -10.82 -15.16 3.62
C ALA A 267 -11.05 -14.77 2.14
N GLU A 268 -10.08 -14.99 1.26
CA GLU A 268 -10.21 -14.77 -0.18
C GLU A 268 -11.30 -15.66 -0.78
N ARG A 269 -11.28 -16.96 -0.48
CA ARG A 269 -12.35 -17.89 -0.90
C ARG A 269 -13.72 -17.50 -0.34
N GLY A 270 -13.78 -17.10 0.93
CA GLY A 270 -15.00 -16.64 1.58
C GLY A 270 -15.56 -15.37 0.93
N LEU A 271 -14.70 -14.39 0.63
CA LEU A 271 -15.09 -13.16 -0.04
C LEU A 271 -15.54 -13.40 -1.48
N THR A 272 -14.85 -14.27 -2.24
CA THR A 272 -15.28 -14.64 -3.59
C THR A 272 -16.62 -15.38 -3.56
N ALA A 273 -16.82 -16.28 -2.61
CA ALA A 273 -18.10 -16.98 -2.44
C ALA A 273 -19.24 -16.04 -2.05
N LEU A 274 -18.98 -15.06 -1.16
CA LEU A 274 -19.94 -14.01 -0.82
C LEU A 274 -20.28 -13.16 -2.03
N TYR A 275 -19.27 -12.76 -2.81
CA TYR A 275 -19.47 -11.96 -4.02
C TYR A 275 -20.29 -12.71 -5.09
N GLN A 276 -20.04 -14.01 -5.28
CA GLN A 276 -20.78 -14.84 -6.24
C GLN A 276 -22.23 -15.13 -5.80
N ARG A 277 -22.53 -15.08 -4.50
CA ARG A 277 -23.88 -15.28 -3.96
C ARG A 277 -24.73 -14.02 -3.99
N LEU A 278 -24.14 -12.86 -4.29
CA LEU A 278 -24.90 -11.64 -4.53
C LEU A 278 -25.65 -11.80 -5.86
N PRO A 279 -26.99 -11.72 -5.88
CA PRO A 279 -27.74 -11.78 -7.12
C PRO A 279 -27.32 -10.60 -8.01
N LEU A 280 -26.91 -10.91 -9.24
CA LEU A 280 -26.53 -9.94 -10.27
C LEU A 280 -27.72 -9.09 -10.67
#